data_AF-A0A377W5S5-F1
#
_entry.id   AF-A0A377W5S5-F1
#
_cell.length_a   1.000
_cell.length_b   1.000
_cell.length_c   1.000
_cell.angle_alpha   90.00
_cell.angle_beta   90.00
_cell.angle_gamma   90.00
#
_symmetry.space_group_name_H-M   'P 1'
#
loop_
_entity.id
_entity.type
_entity.pdbx_description
1 polymer ?
#
loop_
_entity_poly.entity_id
_entity_poly.type
_entity_poly.pdbx_seq_one_letter_code
_entity_poly.pdbx_strand_id
1 'polypeptide(L)'
;MSTVVQQVPRELQAALTLINNDPRMQTNNAWALSADKRWSLKFTAELSVPGSRFMPDNSVWHLVLWQEETLIRIEVYPDKSEGISATFQHQNYNFSDASTREWTSGNPCLENTPAVFGRNLWGLEPEALLDRISWRLSRLLLWIDAAAQEKLTTTGDAVELPAFPDQSPFTVIGFSEQIDDLPFWASKTGEWGYASSTGLPGARGARFLREFF
;
A
#
# COMPACT_ATOMS: atom_id res chain seq x y z
N MET A 1 -37.70 -3.68 13.81
CA MET A 1 -36.71 -2.59 13.88
C MET A 1 -36.35 -2.22 12.46
N SER A 2 -36.64 -0.99 12.03
CA SER A 2 -36.42 -0.57 10.65
C SER A 2 -34.94 -0.25 10.48
N THR A 3 -34.21 -1.06 9.72
CA THR A 3 -32.82 -0.82 9.35
C THR A 3 -32.82 0.43 8.48
N VAL A 4 -32.40 1.56 9.04
CA VAL A 4 -32.18 2.78 8.25
C VAL A 4 -31.08 2.44 7.26
N VAL A 5 -31.45 2.26 5.99
CA VAL A 5 -30.49 2.12 4.90
C VAL A 5 -29.78 3.46 4.81
N GLN A 6 -28.56 3.52 5.33
CA GLN A 6 -27.76 4.74 5.25
C GLN A 6 -27.50 5.05 3.78
N GLN A 7 -28.06 6.15 3.30
CA GLN A 7 -27.93 6.56 1.91
C GLN A 7 -26.46 6.84 1.61
N VAL A 8 -25.96 6.29 0.50
CA VAL A 8 -24.59 6.52 0.03
C VAL A 8 -24.40 8.02 -0.24
N PRO A 9 -23.39 8.70 0.37
CA PRO A 9 -23.09 10.10 0.13
C PRO A 9 -22.93 10.42 -1.36
N ARG A 10 -23.32 11.62 -1.79
CA ARG A 10 -23.31 12.03 -3.20
C ARG A 10 -21.91 11.98 -3.80
N GLU A 11 -20.91 12.33 -3.03
CA GLU A 11 -19.50 12.30 -3.40
C GLU A 11 -19.03 10.87 -3.71
N LEU A 12 -19.50 9.89 -2.95
CA LEU A 12 -19.21 8.48 -3.20
C LEU A 12 -19.94 7.95 -4.44
N GLN A 13 -21.14 8.47 -4.73
CA GLN A 13 -21.81 8.16 -6.00
C GLN A 13 -21.02 8.68 -7.20
N ALA A 14 -20.39 9.86 -7.10
CA ALA A 14 -19.53 10.39 -8.17
C ALA A 14 -18.28 9.52 -8.41
N ALA A 15 -17.75 8.85 -7.37
CA ALA A 15 -16.63 7.93 -7.52
C ALA A 15 -16.97 6.68 -8.36
N LEU A 16 -18.23 6.21 -8.36
CA LEU A 16 -18.67 5.15 -9.28
C LEU A 16 -18.54 5.59 -10.74
N THR A 17 -18.96 6.82 -11.03
CA THR A 17 -18.83 7.41 -12.37
C THR A 17 -17.37 7.57 -12.78
N LEU A 18 -16.49 7.98 -11.87
CA LEU A 18 -15.05 8.06 -12.16
C LEU A 18 -14.47 6.70 -12.56
N ILE A 19 -14.74 5.66 -11.77
CA ILE A 19 -14.23 4.31 -12.04
C ILE A 19 -14.73 3.81 -13.39
N ASN A 20 -16.03 3.94 -13.67
CA ASN A 20 -16.62 3.43 -14.91
C ASN A 20 -16.35 4.30 -16.16
N ASN A 21 -15.81 5.51 -16.00
CA ASN A 21 -15.41 6.37 -17.12
C ASN A 21 -13.97 6.09 -17.58
N ASP A 22 -13.14 5.45 -16.76
CA ASP A 22 -11.80 5.05 -17.16
C ASP A 22 -11.88 3.71 -17.92
N PRO A 23 -11.31 3.60 -19.12
CA PRO A 23 -11.41 2.38 -19.92
C PRO A 23 -10.73 1.15 -19.27
N ARG A 24 -9.86 1.37 -18.28
CA ARG A 24 -9.12 0.31 -17.58
C ARG A 24 -9.73 -0.05 -16.24
N MET A 25 -10.85 0.56 -15.85
CA MET A 25 -11.51 0.25 -14.60
C MET A 25 -13.00 0.03 -14.79
N GLN A 26 -13.57 -0.84 -13.96
CA GLN A 26 -15.01 -1.06 -13.97
C GLN A 26 -15.51 -1.55 -12.62
N THR A 27 -16.74 -1.17 -12.30
CA THR A 27 -17.47 -1.69 -11.15
C THR A 27 -18.97 -1.75 -11.41
N ASN A 28 -19.55 -2.90 -11.05
CA ASN A 28 -20.98 -3.10 -10.92
C ASN A 28 -21.40 -3.27 -9.45
N ASN A 29 -20.47 -3.04 -8.52
CA ASN A 29 -20.70 -3.22 -7.09
C ASN A 29 -21.26 -1.94 -6.47
N ALA A 30 -22.06 -2.11 -5.41
CA ALA A 30 -22.50 -1.00 -4.58
C ALA A 30 -21.45 -0.69 -3.51
N TRP A 31 -21.47 0.56 -3.03
CA TRP A 31 -20.76 0.92 -1.81
C TRP A 31 -21.29 0.11 -0.62
N ALA A 32 -20.39 -0.50 0.14
CA ALA A 32 -20.70 -1.16 1.40
C ALA A 32 -20.17 -0.31 2.57
N LEU A 33 -20.95 -0.20 3.64
CA LEU A 33 -20.52 0.42 4.90
C LEU A 33 -20.30 -0.68 5.94
N SER A 34 -19.08 -0.76 6.46
CA SER A 34 -18.71 -1.71 7.52
C SER A 34 -19.11 -1.22 8.91
N ALA A 35 -19.11 -2.14 9.89
CA ALA A 35 -19.38 -1.81 11.29
C ALA A 35 -18.35 -0.82 11.90
N ASP A 36 -17.11 -0.80 11.40
CA ASP A 36 -16.07 0.16 11.78
C ASP A 36 -16.15 1.49 10.98
N LYS A 37 -17.31 1.76 10.37
CA LYS A 37 -17.64 3.01 9.65
C LYS A 37 -16.72 3.30 8.46
N ARG A 38 -16.27 2.24 7.76
CA ARG A 38 -15.50 2.35 6.52
C ARG A 38 -16.42 2.10 5.33
N TRP A 39 -16.37 2.99 4.36
CA TRP A 39 -16.98 2.78 3.06
C TRP A 39 -16.01 2.00 2.18
N SER A 40 -16.48 0.96 1.50
CA SER A 40 -15.69 0.21 0.53
C SER A 40 -16.43 0.03 -0.78
N LEU A 41 -15.71 0.16 -1.90
CA LEU A 41 -16.21 -0.12 -3.24
C LEU A 41 -15.27 -1.07 -3.97
N LYS A 42 -15.78 -2.25 -4.30
CA LYS A 42 -15.07 -3.26 -5.09
C LYS A 42 -15.06 -2.87 -6.57
N PHE A 43 -13.91 -2.96 -7.23
CA PHE A 43 -13.75 -2.68 -8.66
C PHE A 43 -12.65 -3.54 -9.28
N THR A 44 -12.66 -3.67 -10.60
CA THR A 44 -11.60 -4.34 -11.36
C THR A 44 -10.75 -3.30 -12.06
N ALA A 45 -9.44 -3.52 -12.08
CA ALA A 45 -8.47 -2.74 -12.83
C ALA A 45 -7.73 -3.63 -13.85
N GLU A 46 -7.59 -3.12 -15.07
CA GLU A 46 -6.94 -3.79 -16.20
C GLU A 46 -5.55 -3.20 -16.46
N LEU A 47 -4.58 -4.08 -16.74
CA LEU A 47 -3.24 -3.68 -17.17
C LEU A 47 -3.28 -3.04 -18.57
N SER A 48 -2.38 -2.10 -18.81
CA SER A 48 -2.10 -1.61 -20.18
C SER A 48 -0.91 -2.33 -20.84
N VAL A 49 -0.37 -3.33 -20.14
CA VAL A 49 0.85 -4.08 -20.45
C VAL A 49 0.57 -5.58 -20.25
N PRO A 50 1.37 -6.49 -20.83
CA PRO A 50 1.18 -7.92 -20.57
C PRO A 50 1.30 -8.26 -19.08
N GLY A 51 0.39 -9.09 -18.57
CA GLY A 51 0.48 -9.62 -17.23
C GLY A 51 1.75 -10.42 -16.96
N SER A 52 2.07 -10.57 -15.68
CA SER A 52 3.16 -11.38 -15.17
C SER A 52 2.63 -12.55 -14.34
N ARG A 53 3.53 -13.41 -13.86
CA ARG A 53 3.18 -14.53 -12.97
C ARG A 53 2.38 -14.09 -11.73
N PHE A 54 2.65 -12.88 -11.23
CA PHE A 54 2.10 -12.38 -9.97
C PHE A 54 1.16 -11.18 -10.13
N MET A 55 1.11 -10.59 -11.32
CA MET A 55 0.19 -9.50 -11.67
C MET A 55 -0.62 -9.93 -12.91
N PRO A 56 -1.86 -10.43 -12.74
CA PRO A 56 -2.72 -10.83 -13.85
C PRO A 56 -3.19 -9.62 -14.68
N ASP A 57 -3.64 -9.86 -15.92
CA ASP A 57 -4.17 -8.81 -16.82
C ASP A 57 -5.31 -8.02 -16.18
N ASN A 58 -6.11 -8.68 -15.34
CA ASN A 58 -7.18 -8.07 -14.55
C ASN A 58 -6.95 -8.36 -13.07
N SER A 59 -7.01 -7.33 -12.24
CA SER A 59 -6.87 -7.44 -10.78
C SER A 59 -8.04 -6.76 -10.08
N VAL A 60 -8.51 -7.35 -8.99
CA VAL A 60 -9.68 -6.86 -8.25
C VAL A 60 -9.27 -6.17 -6.96
N TRP A 61 -9.85 -5.01 -6.71
CA TRP A 61 -9.45 -4.08 -5.65
C TRP A 61 -10.67 -3.50 -4.92
N HIS A 62 -10.44 -2.98 -3.72
CA HIS A 62 -11.40 -2.22 -2.94
C HIS A 62 -10.86 -0.82 -2.70
N LEU A 63 -11.62 0.19 -3.14
CA LEU A 63 -11.43 1.58 -2.73
C LEU A 63 -12.09 1.76 -1.35
N VAL A 64 -11.31 2.12 -0.34
CA VAL A 64 -11.78 2.18 1.06
C VAL A 64 -11.59 3.57 1.63
N LEU A 65 -12.65 4.14 2.23
CA LEU A 65 -12.68 5.47 2.81
C LEU A 65 -13.24 5.47 4.23
N TRP A 66 -12.64 6.29 5.10
CA TRP A 66 -13.16 6.55 6.43
C TRP A 66 -12.71 7.92 6.93
N GLN A 67 -13.46 8.44 7.90
CA GLN A 67 -13.07 9.64 8.63
C GLN A 67 -12.08 9.27 9.74
N GLU A 68 -10.94 9.94 9.76
CA GLU A 68 -9.99 9.92 10.87
C GLU A 68 -9.79 11.37 11.32
N GLU A 69 -10.27 11.69 12.52
CA GLU A 69 -10.32 13.07 13.04
C GLU A 69 -10.97 14.04 12.04
N THR A 70 -10.21 14.98 11.49
CA THR A 70 -10.67 15.96 10.49
C THR A 70 -10.38 15.55 9.05
N LEU A 71 -9.71 14.42 8.82
CA LEU A 71 -9.25 13.98 7.51
C LEU A 71 -10.04 12.77 7.02
N ILE A 72 -10.34 12.76 5.72
CA ILE A 72 -10.85 11.56 5.05
C ILE A 72 -9.63 10.77 4.53
N ARG A 73 -9.48 9.55 5.03
CA ARG A 73 -8.51 8.57 4.54
C ARG A 73 -9.06 7.89 3.30
N ILE A 74 -8.16 7.62 2.35
CA ILE A 74 -8.47 6.99 1.06
C ILE A 74 -7.35 5.97 0.82
N GLU A 75 -7.68 4.70 0.90
CA GLU A 75 -6.74 3.60 0.65
C GLU A 75 -7.32 2.64 -0.38
N VAL A 76 -6.45 1.86 -1.02
CA VAL A 76 -6.86 0.88 -2.02
C VAL A 76 -6.23 -0.47 -1.68
N TYR A 77 -7.05 -1.50 -1.55
CA TYR A 77 -6.58 -2.81 -1.10
C TYR A 77 -6.93 -3.90 -2.11
N PRO A 78 -6.09 -4.93 -2.31
CA PRO A 78 -6.46 -6.09 -3.10
C PRO A 78 -7.69 -6.79 -2.51
N ASP A 79 -8.59 -7.26 -3.37
CA ASP A 79 -9.69 -8.13 -2.93
C ASP A 79 -9.14 -9.43 -2.32
N LYS A 80 -9.76 -9.89 -1.23
CA LYS A 80 -9.31 -11.05 -0.46
C LYS A 80 -9.38 -12.36 -1.25
N SER A 81 -10.30 -12.46 -2.22
CA SER A 81 -10.58 -13.67 -2.98
C SER A 81 -10.14 -13.59 -4.44
N GLU A 82 -10.26 -12.42 -5.06
CA GLU A 82 -10.06 -12.19 -6.49
C GLU A 82 -8.94 -11.18 -6.78
N GLY A 83 -8.31 -10.61 -5.75
CA GLY A 83 -7.21 -9.68 -5.87
C GLY A 83 -5.86 -10.37 -6.10
N ILE A 84 -4.81 -9.56 -6.18
CA ILE A 84 -3.44 -10.08 -6.20
C ILE A 84 -3.10 -10.76 -4.86
N SER A 85 -2.30 -11.82 -4.91
CA SER A 85 -1.84 -12.55 -3.72
C SER A 85 -0.38 -12.28 -3.36
N ALA A 86 0.43 -11.79 -4.32
CA ALA A 86 1.81 -11.40 -4.07
C ALA A 86 1.90 -10.06 -3.33
N THR A 87 3.04 -9.83 -2.69
CA THR A 87 3.45 -8.51 -2.18
C THR A 87 4.50 -7.95 -3.11
N PHE A 88 4.29 -6.72 -3.58
CA PHE A 88 5.20 -6.00 -4.46
C PHE A 88 5.91 -4.86 -3.71
N GLN A 89 6.94 -4.28 -4.33
CA GLN A 89 7.63 -3.10 -3.77
C GLN A 89 6.67 -1.91 -3.66
N HIS A 90 6.91 -1.04 -2.67
CA HIS A 90 6.01 0.06 -2.33
C HIS A 90 4.56 -0.41 -2.07
N GLN A 91 4.41 -1.55 -1.41
CA GLN A 91 3.14 -2.08 -0.92
C GLN A 91 3.31 -2.54 0.53
N ASN A 92 2.29 -2.34 1.35
CA ASN A 92 2.21 -3.04 2.62
C ASN A 92 2.18 -4.56 2.39
N TYR A 93 2.58 -5.35 3.39
CA TYR A 93 2.52 -6.80 3.28
C TYR A 93 1.09 -7.24 2.93
N ASN A 94 0.95 -7.95 1.81
CA ASN A 94 -0.35 -8.34 1.29
C ASN A 94 -0.86 -9.57 2.04
N PHE A 95 -1.44 -9.34 3.22
CA PHE A 95 -1.91 -10.40 4.11
C PHE A 95 -3.42 -10.43 4.23
N SER A 96 -3.95 -11.65 4.13
CA SER A 96 -5.35 -11.99 4.41
C SER A 96 -5.45 -12.50 5.83
N ASP A 97 -6.00 -11.66 6.72
CA ASP A 97 -6.24 -12.03 8.12
C ASP A 97 -7.61 -12.72 8.29
N ALA A 98 -7.89 -13.17 9.52
CA ALA A 98 -9.18 -13.74 9.91
C ALA A 98 -10.30 -12.68 10.06
N SER A 99 -10.07 -11.42 9.66
CA SER A 99 -11.12 -10.40 9.71
C SER A 99 -12.22 -10.68 8.68
N THR A 100 -13.40 -10.14 8.93
CA THR A 100 -14.55 -10.19 8.00
C THR A 100 -14.45 -9.14 6.90
N ARG A 101 -13.28 -8.53 6.68
CA ARG A 101 -13.08 -7.60 5.56
C ARG A 101 -12.92 -8.39 4.27
N GLU A 102 -13.48 -7.85 3.19
CA GLU A 102 -13.45 -8.42 1.84
C GLU A 102 -12.15 -8.12 1.07
N TRP A 103 -11.19 -7.46 1.72
CA TRP A 103 -9.90 -7.07 1.17
C TRP A 103 -8.75 -7.46 2.09
N THR A 104 -7.54 -7.52 1.54
CA THR A 104 -6.29 -7.79 2.27
C THR A 104 -5.64 -6.50 2.78
N SER A 105 -4.54 -6.61 3.53
CA SER A 105 -3.80 -5.46 4.08
C SER A 105 -2.83 -4.78 3.10
N GLY A 106 -2.69 -5.30 1.87
CA GLY A 106 -1.66 -4.88 0.91
C GLY A 106 -1.94 -3.55 0.20
N ASN A 107 -2.08 -2.43 0.92
CA ASN A 107 -2.22 -1.10 0.31
C ASN A 107 -0.92 -0.68 -0.41
N PRO A 108 -0.97 -0.37 -1.72
CA PRO A 108 0.16 0.25 -2.41
C PRO A 108 0.41 1.68 -1.89
N CYS A 109 1.66 2.11 -1.89
CA CYS A 109 2.03 3.48 -1.54
C CYS A 109 1.67 4.42 -2.71
N LEU A 110 0.42 4.88 -2.73
CA LEU A 110 -0.08 5.77 -3.78
C LEU A 110 0.18 7.25 -3.49
N GLU A 111 0.48 7.62 -2.24
CA GLU A 111 0.71 9.02 -1.84
C GLU A 111 2.13 9.51 -2.12
N ASN A 112 3.14 8.72 -1.76
CA ASN A 112 4.53 9.09 -1.99
C ASN A 112 5.00 8.46 -3.29
N THR A 113 5.35 9.28 -4.27
CA THR A 113 5.81 8.82 -5.58
C THR A 113 7.10 8.01 -5.42
N PRO A 114 7.14 6.70 -5.75
CA PRO A 114 8.40 5.97 -5.94
C PRO A 114 9.33 6.74 -6.90
N ALA A 115 10.65 6.64 -6.70
CA ALA A 115 11.62 7.34 -7.55
C ALA A 115 11.38 7.09 -9.05
N VAL A 116 10.92 5.88 -9.40
CA VAL A 116 10.56 5.44 -10.75
C VAL A 116 9.47 6.29 -11.41
N PHE A 117 8.49 6.77 -10.65
CA PHE A 117 7.40 7.60 -11.19
C PHE A 117 7.76 9.10 -11.19
N GLY A 118 9.00 9.45 -10.83
CA GLY A 118 9.51 10.80 -10.75
C GLY A 118 8.99 11.55 -9.54
N ARG A 119 9.80 11.62 -8.46
CA ARG A 119 9.48 12.34 -7.21
C ARG A 119 8.95 13.77 -7.43
N ASN A 120 9.30 14.39 -8.55
CA ASN A 120 8.96 15.78 -8.90
C ASN A 120 8.01 15.90 -10.13
N LEU A 121 7.60 14.80 -10.76
CA LEU A 121 6.80 14.84 -12.00
C LEU A 121 5.29 14.94 -11.75
N TRP A 122 4.85 14.65 -10.53
CA TRP A 122 3.45 14.64 -10.14
C TRP A 122 3.23 15.66 -9.04
N GLY A 123 2.25 16.55 -9.23
CA GLY A 123 1.91 17.59 -8.26
C GLY A 123 1.42 17.03 -6.93
N LEU A 124 1.25 17.94 -5.96
CA LEU A 124 0.69 17.64 -4.64
C LEU A 124 -0.68 16.96 -4.78
N GLU A 125 -1.00 16.04 -3.87
CA GLU A 125 -2.34 15.46 -3.79
C GLU A 125 -3.38 16.59 -3.69
N PRO A 126 -4.45 16.57 -4.50
CA PRO A 126 -5.50 17.59 -4.45
C PRO A 126 -6.16 17.69 -3.06
N GLU A 127 -6.85 18.79 -2.75
CA GLU A 127 -7.58 18.90 -1.49
C GLU A 127 -8.99 18.29 -1.57
N ALA A 128 -9.67 18.47 -2.71
CA ALA A 128 -11.05 18.03 -2.88
C ALA A 128 -11.16 16.50 -2.95
N LEU A 129 -12.11 15.93 -2.21
CA LEU A 129 -12.25 14.47 -2.04
C LEU A 129 -12.29 13.71 -3.37
N LEU A 130 -13.10 14.16 -4.33
CA LEU A 130 -13.28 13.45 -5.59
C LEU A 130 -12.00 13.49 -6.44
N ASP A 131 -11.30 14.63 -6.44
CA ASP A 131 -10.02 14.79 -7.15
C ASP A 131 -8.93 13.93 -6.49
N ARG A 132 -8.93 13.81 -5.17
CA ARG A 132 -8.07 12.87 -4.43
C ARG A 132 -8.33 11.44 -4.83
N ILE A 133 -9.58 11.00 -4.87
CA ILE A 133 -9.95 9.65 -5.31
C ILE A 133 -9.45 9.41 -6.73
N SER A 134 -9.73 10.33 -7.67
CA SER A 134 -9.25 10.23 -9.06
C SER A 134 -7.73 10.11 -9.12
N TRP A 135 -7.02 10.96 -8.39
CA TRP A 135 -5.56 10.97 -8.32
C TRP A 135 -4.99 9.65 -7.80
N ARG A 136 -5.60 9.06 -6.76
CA ARG A 136 -5.21 7.75 -6.20
C ARG A 136 -5.44 6.62 -7.20
N LEU A 137 -6.59 6.59 -7.86
CA LEU A 137 -6.93 5.56 -8.84
C LEU A 137 -6.00 5.61 -10.06
N SER A 138 -5.70 6.80 -10.58
CA SER A 138 -4.72 6.94 -11.68
C SER A 138 -3.34 6.42 -11.30
N ARG A 139 -2.91 6.62 -10.05
CA ARG A 139 -1.64 6.09 -9.56
C ARG A 139 -1.65 4.58 -9.35
N LEU A 140 -2.78 4.01 -8.95
CA LEU A 140 -2.94 2.55 -8.92
C LEU A 140 -2.69 1.95 -10.30
N LEU A 141 -3.27 2.53 -11.37
CA LEU A 141 -3.08 2.05 -12.74
C LEU A 141 -1.62 2.07 -13.19
N LEU A 142 -0.88 3.12 -12.84
CA LEU A 142 0.56 3.20 -13.08
C LEU A 142 1.34 2.15 -12.26
N TRP A 143 0.94 1.96 -11.01
CA TRP A 143 1.57 1.02 -10.10
C TRP A 143 1.39 -0.43 -10.58
N ILE A 144 0.18 -0.84 -11.01
CA ILE A 144 -0.06 -2.22 -11.49
C ILE A 144 0.72 -2.52 -12.77
N ASP A 145 0.85 -1.55 -13.68
CA ASP A 145 1.66 -1.72 -14.90
C ASP A 145 3.16 -1.85 -14.57
N ALA A 146 3.66 -1.03 -13.65
CA ALA A 146 5.04 -1.12 -13.18
C ALA A 146 5.31 -2.43 -12.44
N ALA A 147 4.35 -2.91 -11.64
CA ALA A 147 4.42 -4.19 -10.95
C ALA A 147 4.50 -5.36 -11.93
N ALA A 148 3.69 -5.34 -13.00
CA ALA A 148 3.72 -6.36 -14.06
C ALA A 148 5.05 -6.38 -14.83
N GLN A 149 5.71 -5.22 -14.96
CA GLN A 149 6.96 -5.08 -15.71
C GLN A 149 8.23 -5.13 -14.87
N GLU A 150 8.14 -5.43 -13.57
CA GLU A 150 9.28 -5.40 -12.63
C GLU A 150 9.98 -4.04 -12.55
N LYS A 151 9.21 -2.95 -12.74
CA LYS A 151 9.70 -1.56 -12.76
C LYS A 151 9.33 -0.77 -11.51
N LEU A 152 8.96 -1.41 -10.42
CA LEU A 152 8.66 -0.70 -9.17
C LEU A 152 9.90 -0.16 -8.45
N THR A 153 11.11 -0.55 -8.91
CA THR A 153 12.38 -0.06 -8.40
C THR A 153 13.30 0.32 -9.55
N THR A 154 14.30 1.15 -9.24
CA THR A 154 15.41 1.50 -10.12
C THR A 154 16.72 0.96 -9.60
N THR A 155 17.68 0.71 -10.49
CA THR A 155 19.03 0.29 -10.10
C THR A 155 19.65 1.31 -9.13
N GLY A 156 19.99 0.86 -7.93
CA GLY A 156 20.54 1.70 -6.87
C GLY A 156 19.53 2.08 -5.78
N ASP A 157 18.25 1.76 -5.93
CA ASP A 157 17.28 1.84 -4.83
C ASP A 157 17.65 0.85 -3.71
N ALA A 158 17.41 1.26 -2.46
CA ALA A 158 17.62 0.40 -1.31
C ALA A 158 16.62 -0.78 -1.33
N VAL A 159 17.03 -1.92 -0.79
CA VAL A 159 16.12 -3.06 -0.59
C VAL A 159 15.05 -2.65 0.43
N GLU A 160 13.79 -2.63 0.00
CA GLU A 160 12.64 -2.38 0.88
C GLU A 160 12.04 -3.71 1.35
N LEU A 161 11.83 -3.85 2.66
CA LEU A 161 10.98 -4.89 3.22
C LEU A 161 9.54 -4.36 3.30
N PRO A 162 8.52 -5.18 3.00
CA PRO A 162 7.14 -4.73 3.15
C PRO A 162 6.84 -4.43 4.62
N ALA A 163 5.99 -3.43 4.86
CA ALA A 163 5.49 -3.15 6.20
C ALA A 163 4.57 -4.30 6.63
N PHE A 164 5.02 -5.11 7.59
CA PHE A 164 4.21 -6.20 8.14
C PHE A 164 3.21 -5.65 9.19
N PRO A 165 1.99 -6.23 9.26
CA PRO A 165 1.11 -5.99 10.41
C PRO A 165 1.84 -6.42 11.69
N ASP A 166 1.66 -5.64 12.76
CA ASP A 166 2.34 -5.82 14.05
C ASP A 166 3.88 -5.65 14.01
N GLN A 167 4.45 -4.97 13.01
CA GLN A 167 5.79 -4.42 13.18
C GLN A 167 5.79 -3.50 14.41
N SER A 168 6.57 -3.96 15.38
CA SER A 168 6.41 -3.67 16.79
C SER A 168 6.39 -2.17 17.15
N PRO A 169 5.77 -1.76 18.28
CA PRO A 169 6.04 -0.46 18.95
C PRO A 169 7.52 -0.21 19.30
N PHE A 170 8.45 -1.11 18.96
CA PHE A 170 9.87 -0.97 19.23
C PHE A 170 10.59 -0.04 18.25
N THR A 171 11.74 0.45 18.71
CA THR A 171 12.70 1.23 17.92
C THR A 171 13.07 0.48 16.64
N VAL A 172 12.87 1.12 15.49
CA VAL A 172 13.39 0.67 14.20
C VAL A 172 14.91 0.79 14.23
N ILE A 173 15.60 -0.33 14.00
CA ILE A 173 17.06 -0.38 13.90
C ILE A 173 17.39 -0.53 12.41
N GLY A 174 18.03 0.49 11.84
CA GLY A 174 18.61 0.40 10.50
C GLY A 174 20.00 -0.24 10.56
N PHE A 175 20.31 -1.11 9.60
CA PHE A 175 21.64 -1.67 9.40
C PHE A 175 22.09 -1.41 7.95
N SER A 176 23.40 -1.29 7.76
CA SER A 176 24.02 -1.16 6.44
C SER A 176 24.99 -2.32 6.29
N GLU A 177 24.57 -3.30 5.51
CA GLU A 177 25.37 -4.50 5.21
C GLU A 177 25.75 -4.50 3.73
N GLN A 178 26.92 -5.04 3.44
CA GLN A 178 27.41 -5.33 2.11
C GLN A 178 27.32 -6.84 1.84
N ILE A 179 27.36 -7.25 0.58
CA ILE A 179 27.41 -8.67 0.20
C ILE A 179 28.58 -9.39 0.90
N ASP A 180 29.68 -8.69 1.11
CA ASP A 180 30.87 -9.24 1.77
C ASP A 180 30.65 -9.55 3.27
N ASP A 181 29.58 -9.04 3.88
CA ASP A 181 29.22 -9.29 5.28
C ASP A 181 28.43 -10.60 5.48
N LEU A 182 27.86 -11.18 4.41
CA LEU A 182 27.04 -12.40 4.46
C LEU A 182 27.76 -13.61 5.10
N PRO A 183 29.02 -13.93 4.75
CA PRO A 183 29.74 -15.04 5.38
C PRO A 183 29.95 -14.84 6.88
N PHE A 184 30.18 -13.58 7.32
CA PHE A 184 30.29 -13.25 8.74
C PHE A 184 28.97 -13.54 9.44
N TRP A 185 27.85 -13.01 8.96
CA TRP A 185 26.55 -13.22 9.60
C TRP A 185 26.08 -14.68 9.58
N ALA A 186 26.33 -15.41 8.50
CA ALA A 186 26.04 -16.84 8.43
C ALA A 186 26.80 -17.64 9.51
N SER A 187 28.02 -17.21 9.85
CA SER A 187 28.82 -17.82 10.91
C SER A 187 28.31 -17.56 12.34
N LYS A 188 27.40 -16.58 12.51
CA LYS A 188 26.86 -16.12 13.80
C LYS A 188 25.55 -16.78 14.23
N THR A 189 25.23 -17.93 13.65
CA THR A 189 24.01 -18.68 13.98
C THR A 189 24.00 -19.12 15.44
N GLY A 190 23.00 -18.70 16.21
CA GLY A 190 22.85 -19.07 17.62
C GLY A 190 23.65 -18.21 18.60
N GLU A 191 24.31 -17.14 18.15
CA GLU A 191 24.91 -16.14 19.01
C GLU A 191 23.89 -15.01 19.31
N TRP A 192 23.75 -14.62 20.57
CA TRP A 192 22.93 -13.47 20.99
C TRP A 192 23.61 -12.70 22.11
N GLY A 193 23.36 -11.39 22.17
CA GLY A 193 24.00 -10.48 23.13
C GLY A 193 23.20 -9.19 23.30
N TYR A 194 23.78 -8.22 23.99
CA TYR A 194 23.19 -6.91 24.18
C TYR A 194 23.84 -5.89 23.24
N ALA A 195 23.12 -4.83 22.87
CA ALA A 195 23.70 -3.73 22.11
C ALA A 195 23.23 -2.39 22.66
N SER A 196 24.10 -1.39 22.65
CA SER A 196 23.71 -0.01 22.96
C SER A 196 23.35 0.74 21.68
N SER A 197 22.39 1.66 21.74
CA SER A 197 21.97 2.48 20.61
C SER A 197 21.96 3.96 20.94
N THR A 198 22.17 4.82 19.94
CA THR A 198 22.12 6.29 20.05
C THR A 198 21.26 6.87 18.93
N GLY A 199 20.63 8.02 19.20
CA GLY A 199 19.83 8.73 18.20
C GLY A 199 20.68 9.19 17.01
N LEU A 200 20.17 8.97 15.80
CA LEU A 200 20.85 9.41 14.58
C LEU A 200 20.71 10.94 14.44
N PRO A 201 21.80 11.72 14.45
CA PRO A 201 21.71 13.18 14.32
C PRO A 201 20.98 13.57 13.02
N GLY A 202 19.99 14.46 13.13
CA GLY A 202 19.21 14.95 11.99
C GLY A 202 18.00 14.09 11.60
N ALA A 203 17.77 12.94 12.24
CA ALA A 203 16.59 12.11 12.00
C ALA A 203 15.70 12.02 13.26
N ARG A 204 14.36 12.09 13.10
CA ARG A 204 13.42 11.86 14.22
C ARG A 204 13.10 10.38 14.34
N GLY A 205 13.23 9.83 15.54
CA GLY A 205 12.84 8.44 15.84
C GLY A 205 13.80 7.36 15.32
N ALA A 206 14.86 7.74 14.59
CA ALA A 206 15.87 6.80 14.11
C ALA A 206 17.05 6.70 15.08
N ARG A 207 17.54 5.47 15.30
CA ARG A 207 18.70 5.17 16.13
C ARG A 207 19.67 4.27 15.36
N PHE A 208 20.95 4.34 15.71
CA PHE A 208 21.97 3.41 15.23
C PHE A 208 22.60 2.66 16.42
N LEU A 209 23.07 1.44 16.16
CA LEU A 209 23.80 0.64 17.15
C LEU A 209 25.22 1.17 17.32
N ARG A 210 25.64 1.39 18.57
CA ARG A 210 26.98 1.91 18.90
C ARG A 210 27.97 0.80 19.20
N GLU A 211 27.55 -0.19 19.99
CA GLU A 211 28.42 -1.30 20.41
C GLU A 211 27.59 -2.56 20.74
N PHE A 212 28.23 -3.72 20.65
CA PHE A 212 27.70 -5.04 21.00
C PHE A 212 28.42 -5.59 22.25
N PHE A 213 27.72 -6.34 23.10
CA PHE A 213 28.19 -6.94 24.36
C PHE A 213 27.90 -8.44 24.40
#